data_AF-A0A8D0CZT8-F1
#
_entry.id   AF-A0A8D0CZT8-F1
#
_cell.length_a   1.000
_cell.length_b   1.000
_cell.length_c   1.000
_cell.angle_alpha   90.00
_cell.angle_beta   90.00
_cell.angle_gamma   90.00
#
_symmetry.space_group_name_H-M   'P 1'
#
loop_
_entity.id
_entity.type
_entity.pdbx_description
1 polymer ?
#
loop_
_entity_poly.entity_id
_entity_poly.type
_entity_poly.pdbx_seq_one_letter_code
_entity_poly.pdbx_strand_id
1 'polypeptide(L)'
;MHGTEHPIALFIQAISSGQSPADWLKLKLITKKNKPSQSGLECSDWRYGNCVPSNGDCGAGYREGSCDQQNQKLKCRVPCNWKKEFGADCKYRFGSWGECDPTSGLRTRTGTLKKALFNAECKPTISASKPCTGETKTKSKG
;
A
#
# COMPACT_ATOMS: atom_id res chain seq x y z
N MET A 1 37.98 -3.30 34.30
CA MET A 1 36.84 -2.83 35.11
C MET A 1 36.39 -1.49 34.52
N HIS A 2 35.69 -1.50 33.38
CA HIS A 2 35.20 -0.26 32.76
C HIS A 2 33.71 -0.11 33.12
N GLY A 3 33.44 0.85 34.00
CA GLY A 3 32.12 1.14 34.54
C GLY A 3 31.18 1.67 33.47
N THR A 4 30.00 1.06 33.37
CA THR A 4 28.87 1.55 32.59
C THR A 4 28.27 2.76 33.29
N GLU A 5 28.56 3.95 32.78
CA GLU A 5 27.96 5.19 33.26
C GLU A 5 26.49 5.27 32.83
N HIS A 6 25.61 5.43 33.81
CA HIS A 6 24.17 5.49 33.65
C HIS A 6 23.72 6.79 32.96
N PRO A 7 22.68 6.76 32.10
CA PRO A 7 22.17 7.92 31.34
C PRO A 7 21.59 9.05 32.18
N ILE A 8 21.57 8.90 33.51
CA ILE A 8 21.03 9.89 34.46
C ILE A 8 22.08 10.99 34.74
N ALA A 9 23.38 10.67 34.68
CA ALA A 9 24.45 11.62 35.01
C ALA A 9 24.60 12.74 33.96
N LEU A 10 24.40 12.43 32.67
CA LEU A 10 24.44 13.43 31.58
C LEU A 10 23.29 14.43 31.66
N PHE A 11 22.17 14.07 32.30
CA PHE A 11 21.00 14.94 32.42
C PHE A 11 21.23 16.08 33.42
N ILE A 12 22.03 15.83 34.47
CA ILE A 12 22.31 16.85 35.50
C ILE A 12 23.35 17.87 35.01
N GLN A 13 24.32 17.46 34.17
CA GLN A 13 25.28 18.40 33.57
C GLN A 13 24.64 19.38 32.58
N ALA A 14 23.53 19.03 31.94
CA ALA A 14 22.86 19.89 30.95
C ALA A 14 22.04 21.04 31.58
N ILE A 15 21.68 20.94 32.87
CA ILE A 15 20.85 21.94 33.55
C ILE A 15 21.66 23.22 33.85
N SER A 16 22.98 23.13 34.03
CA SER A 16 23.82 24.29 34.38
C SER A 16 24.15 25.21 33.21
N SER A 17 23.84 24.81 31.96
CA SER A 17 24.29 25.52 30.74
C SER A 17 23.21 26.39 30.08
N GLY A 18 22.02 26.53 30.68
CA GLY A 18 20.98 27.46 30.21
C GLY A 18 20.45 27.18 28.79
N GLN A 19 20.38 25.92 28.37
CA GLN A 19 19.91 25.55 27.04
C GLN A 19 18.37 25.43 27.00
N SER A 20 17.72 26.23 26.16
CA SER A 20 16.26 26.37 26.08
C SER A 20 15.58 25.07 25.57
N PRO A 21 14.42 24.66 26.13
CA PRO A 21 13.71 23.43 25.74
C PRO A 21 13.23 23.39 24.26
N ALA A 22 13.33 24.50 23.52
CA ALA A 22 13.02 24.56 22.10
C ALA A 22 14.03 23.78 21.21
N ASP A 23 15.28 23.62 21.65
CA ASP A 23 16.31 22.91 20.86
C ASP A 23 16.09 21.39 20.83
N TRP A 24 15.41 20.83 21.84
CA TRP A 24 15.03 19.41 21.87
C TRP A 24 13.95 19.05 20.84
N LEU A 25 13.09 20.01 20.46
CA LEU A 25 12.05 19.80 19.46
C LEU A 25 12.64 19.80 18.04
N LYS A 26 13.67 20.62 17.78
CA LYS A 26 14.43 20.61 16.52
C LYS A 26 15.13 19.27 16.28
N LEU A 27 15.73 18.68 17.31
CA LEU A 27 16.45 17.41 17.18
C LEU A 27 15.52 16.19 16.99
N LYS A 28 14.33 16.20 17.61
CA LYS A 28 13.31 15.13 17.43
C LYS A 28 12.62 15.15 16.05
N LEU A 29 12.59 16.28 15.36
CA LEU A 29 12.03 16.36 14.01
C LEU A 29 12.97 15.80 12.93
N ILE A 30 14.28 15.81 13.16
CA ILE A 30 15.29 15.36 12.20
C ILE A 30 15.35 13.82 12.11
N THR A 31 14.90 13.09 13.13
CA THR A 31 15.04 11.62 13.19
C THR A 31 13.85 10.84 12.60
N LYS A 32 12.81 11.49 12.05
CA LYS A 32 11.60 10.81 11.52
C LYS A 32 11.29 10.97 10.04
N LYS A 33 12.30 11.21 9.19
CA LYS A 33 12.12 11.10 7.74
C LYS A 33 13.37 10.64 7.00
N ASN A 34 13.94 9.50 7.40
CA ASN A 34 14.83 8.77 6.50
C ASN A 34 13.98 7.94 5.51
N LYS A 35 13.36 8.65 4.56
CA LYS A 35 13.13 8.10 3.22
C LYS A 35 14.31 8.67 2.42
N PRO A 36 15.14 7.85 1.77
CA PRO A 36 16.15 8.40 0.88
C PRO A 36 15.43 9.23 -0.19
N SER A 37 15.49 10.55 -0.05
CA SER A 37 15.25 11.47 -1.16
C SER A 37 16.41 11.22 -2.11
N GLN A 38 16.15 10.52 -3.21
CA GLN A 38 17.05 10.54 -4.33
C GLN A 38 17.02 11.97 -4.89
N SER A 39 17.91 12.80 -4.37
CA SER A 39 18.37 14.01 -5.03
C SER A 39 19.20 13.56 -6.23
N GLY A 40 18.52 13.43 -7.38
CA GLY A 40 19.16 13.18 -8.66
C GLY A 40 18.25 13.75 -9.73
N LEU A 41 18.56 14.96 -10.19
CA LEU A 41 17.88 15.68 -11.28
C LEU A 41 16.35 15.65 -11.13
N GLU A 42 15.78 16.63 -10.42
CA GLU A 42 14.33 16.80 -10.29
C GLU A 42 13.70 17.10 -11.66
N CYS A 43 13.48 16.05 -12.44
CA CYS A 43 12.58 16.11 -13.57
C CYS A 43 11.19 16.48 -13.04
N SER A 44 10.69 17.61 -13.52
CA SER A 44 9.37 18.13 -13.17
C SER A 44 8.25 17.62 -14.08
N ASP A 45 8.56 17.18 -15.31
CA ASP A 45 7.56 16.72 -16.29
C ASP A 45 7.64 15.21 -16.55
N TRP A 46 7.12 14.42 -15.61
CA TRP A 46 7.05 12.97 -15.76
C TRP A 46 5.87 12.54 -16.63
N ARG A 47 6.17 11.83 -17.72
CA ARG A 47 5.16 11.14 -18.51
C ARG A 47 4.94 9.74 -17.97
N TYR A 48 3.80 9.52 -17.33
CA TYR A 48 3.39 8.21 -16.82
C TYR A 48 2.52 7.45 -17.83
N GLY A 49 2.87 6.21 -18.10
CA GLY A 49 2.03 5.27 -18.84
C GLY A 49 0.89 4.68 -18.00
N ASN A 50 0.13 3.78 -18.62
CA ASN A 50 -0.96 3.06 -17.96
C ASN A 50 -0.42 2.11 -16.88
N CYS A 51 -1.22 1.88 -15.83
CA CYS A 51 -0.92 0.88 -14.81
C CYS A 51 -1.20 -0.52 -15.36
N VAL A 52 -0.19 -1.38 -15.37
CA VAL A 52 -0.29 -2.77 -15.83
C VAL A 52 -0.31 -3.71 -14.62
N PRO A 53 -1.28 -4.63 -14.49
CA PRO A 53 -1.35 -5.54 -13.34
C PRO A 53 -0.19 -6.53 -13.37
N SER A 54 0.38 -6.84 -12.20
CA SER A 54 1.47 -7.82 -12.10
C SER A 54 0.98 -9.27 -12.20
N ASN A 55 -0.31 -9.50 -11.95
CA ASN A 55 -0.92 -10.81 -12.04
C ASN A 55 -2.43 -10.69 -12.32
N GLY A 56 -2.92 -11.41 -13.32
CA GLY A 56 -4.30 -11.34 -13.79
C GLY A 56 -4.67 -9.96 -14.35
N ASP A 57 -5.96 -9.64 -14.37
CA ASP A 57 -6.50 -8.46 -15.09
C ASP A 57 -6.58 -7.18 -14.26
N CYS A 58 -6.40 -7.27 -12.93
CA CYS A 58 -6.52 -6.11 -12.03
C CYS A 58 -5.82 -6.36 -10.69
N GLY A 59 -5.55 -5.28 -9.94
CA GLY A 59 -4.92 -5.35 -8.62
C GLY A 59 -3.58 -4.64 -8.58
N ALA A 60 -2.61 -5.16 -7.81
CA ALA A 60 -1.29 -4.56 -7.74
C ALA A 60 -0.59 -4.63 -9.10
N GLY A 61 0.05 -3.53 -9.49
CA GLY A 61 0.66 -3.36 -10.79
C GLY A 61 1.79 -2.35 -10.76
N TYR A 62 2.29 -2.07 -11.95
CA TYR A 62 3.32 -1.07 -12.16
C TYR A 62 2.99 -0.21 -13.37
N ARG A 63 3.35 1.06 -13.29
CA ARG A 63 3.34 1.98 -14.43
C ARG A 63 4.76 2.45 -14.69
N GLU A 64 5.10 2.59 -15.95
CA GLU A 64 6.35 3.21 -16.35
C GLU A 64 6.18 4.73 -16.35
N GLY A 65 7.19 5.44 -15.87
CA GLY A 65 7.31 6.88 -15.97
C GLY A 65 8.61 7.19 -16.69
N SER A 66 8.54 8.03 -17.71
CA SER A 66 9.71 8.50 -18.44
C SER A 66 9.80 10.01 -18.31
N CYS A 67 11.03 10.51 -18.20
CA CYS A 67 11.33 11.92 -18.26
C CYS A 67 12.72 12.11 -18.86
N ASP A 68 12.81 12.88 -19.94
CA ASP A 68 14.04 13.08 -20.71
C ASP A 68 14.73 11.73 -20.99
N GLN A 69 15.89 11.50 -20.36
CA GLN A 69 16.69 10.27 -20.49
C GLN A 69 16.54 9.31 -19.30
N GLN A 70 15.58 9.57 -18.41
CA GLN A 70 15.31 8.78 -17.21
C GLN A 70 14.00 7.99 -17.33
N ASN A 71 14.05 6.70 -17.00
CA ASN A 71 12.86 5.86 -16.89
C ASN A 71 12.79 5.28 -15.47
N GLN A 72 11.59 5.23 -14.90
CA GLN A 72 11.32 4.62 -13.60
C GLN A 72 10.04 3.81 -13.62
N LYS A 73 9.97 2.80 -12.75
CA LYS A 73 8.80 1.94 -12.59
C LYS A 73 8.16 2.19 -11.24
N LEU A 74 6.94 2.74 -11.24
CA LEU A 74 6.22 3.07 -10.02
C LEU A 74 5.15 2.02 -9.73
N LYS A 75 5.00 1.64 -8.46
CA LYS A 75 3.91 0.78 -7.99
C LYS A 75 2.57 1.52 -8.13
N CYS A 76 1.57 0.82 -8.66
CA CYS A 76 0.21 1.32 -8.81
C CYS A 76 -0.80 0.20 -8.56
N ARG A 77 -2.10 0.54 -8.59
CA ARG A 77 -3.18 -0.45 -8.54
C ARG A 77 -4.13 -0.25 -9.70
N VAL A 78 -4.31 -1.30 -10.50
CA VAL A 78 -5.34 -1.39 -11.52
C VAL A 78 -6.68 -1.64 -10.81
N PRO A 79 -7.69 -0.77 -11.01
CA PRO A 79 -8.98 -0.92 -10.37
C PRO A 79 -9.65 -2.23 -10.82
N CYS A 80 -10.14 -3.00 -9.85
CA CYS A 80 -10.84 -4.24 -10.12
C CYS A 80 -12.34 -3.99 -10.26
N ASN A 81 -12.95 -4.40 -11.38
CA ASN A 81 -14.38 -4.22 -11.61
C ASN A 81 -15.23 -4.94 -10.55
N TRP A 82 -14.85 -6.17 -10.16
CA TRP A 82 -15.49 -6.94 -9.08
C TRP A 82 -15.39 -6.31 -7.69
N LYS A 83 -14.59 -5.24 -7.55
CA LYS A 83 -14.35 -4.54 -6.30
C LYS A 83 -15.13 -3.22 -6.18
N LYS A 84 -15.85 -2.81 -7.23
CA LYS A 84 -16.65 -1.57 -7.24
C LYS A 84 -17.69 -1.54 -6.13
N GLU A 85 -18.30 -2.69 -5.81
CA GLU A 85 -19.38 -2.76 -4.82
C GLU A 85 -18.93 -2.65 -3.36
N PHE A 86 -17.62 -2.66 -3.09
CA PHE A 86 -17.15 -2.71 -1.70
C PHE A 86 -17.02 -1.34 -1.06
N GLY A 87 -17.13 -0.24 -1.83
CA GLY A 87 -16.90 1.12 -1.33
C GLY A 87 -15.43 1.35 -0.98
N ALA A 88 -14.89 2.52 -1.31
CA ALA A 88 -13.51 2.86 -0.95
C ALA A 88 -13.34 3.05 0.57
N ASP A 89 -14.43 3.41 1.24
CA ASP A 89 -14.46 3.80 2.65
C ASP A 89 -14.72 2.62 3.60
N CYS A 90 -14.93 1.42 3.08
CA CYS A 90 -15.21 0.23 3.88
C CYS A 90 -14.02 -0.74 3.88
N LYS A 91 -13.49 -1.04 5.07
CA LYS A 91 -12.38 -1.98 5.24
C LYS A 91 -12.88 -3.37 5.60
N TYR A 92 -12.70 -4.34 4.69
CA TYR A 92 -13.11 -5.73 4.88
C TYR A 92 -11.93 -6.68 5.12
N ARG A 93 -12.17 -7.75 5.88
CA ARG A 93 -11.31 -8.93 5.96
C ARG A 93 -11.85 -10.00 5.02
N PHE A 94 -11.10 -10.33 3.98
CA PHE A 94 -11.45 -11.45 3.11
C PHE A 94 -10.84 -12.75 3.63
N GLY A 95 -11.60 -13.83 3.51
CA GLY A 95 -11.07 -15.19 3.64
C GLY A 95 -10.26 -15.60 2.41
N SER A 96 -9.87 -16.88 2.39
CA SER A 96 -9.30 -17.53 1.22
C SER A 96 -10.28 -17.54 0.05
N TRP A 97 -9.76 -17.64 -1.17
CA TRP A 97 -10.61 -17.93 -2.33
C TRP A 97 -11.20 -19.33 -2.17
N GLY A 98 -12.50 -19.45 -2.44
CA GLY A 98 -13.15 -20.75 -2.58
C GLY A 98 -12.68 -21.47 -3.84
N GLU A 99 -13.20 -22.68 -4.02
CA GLU A 99 -12.94 -23.50 -5.20
C GLU A 99 -13.49 -22.83 -6.46
N CYS A 100 -12.97 -23.25 -7.61
CA CYS A 100 -13.49 -22.81 -8.88
C CYS A 100 -14.83 -23.50 -9.14
N ASP A 101 -15.89 -22.74 -9.38
CA ASP A 101 -17.14 -23.30 -9.87
C ASP A 101 -16.96 -23.67 -11.35
N PRO A 102 -17.07 -24.96 -11.72
CA PRO A 102 -16.88 -25.41 -13.10
C PRO A 102 -17.99 -24.92 -14.04
N THR A 103 -19.16 -24.54 -13.50
CA THR A 103 -20.29 -24.05 -14.29
C THR A 103 -20.07 -22.59 -14.71
N SER A 104 -19.62 -21.75 -13.78
CA SER A 104 -19.43 -20.32 -14.07
C SER A 104 -18.00 -19.96 -14.45
N GLY A 105 -17.01 -20.83 -14.20
CA GLY A 105 -15.58 -20.53 -14.36
C GLY A 105 -15.09 -19.43 -13.41
N LEU A 106 -15.78 -19.24 -12.28
CA LEU A 106 -15.48 -18.20 -11.29
C LEU A 106 -15.19 -18.86 -9.94
N ARG A 107 -14.26 -18.25 -9.21
CA ARG A 107 -14.09 -18.52 -7.78
C ARG A 107 -14.56 -17.32 -6.99
N THR A 108 -15.22 -17.59 -5.87
CA THR A 108 -15.77 -16.56 -4.99
C THR A 108 -15.07 -16.56 -3.64
N ARG A 109 -15.13 -15.44 -2.94
CA ARG A 109 -14.73 -15.35 -1.53
C ARG A 109 -15.57 -14.33 -0.80
N THR A 110 -15.74 -14.58 0.49
CA THR A 110 -16.51 -13.72 1.37
C THR A 110 -15.59 -12.79 2.16
N GLY A 111 -15.99 -11.53 2.29
CA GLY A 111 -15.35 -10.51 3.10
C GLY A 111 -16.28 -10.02 4.21
N THR A 112 -15.79 -10.00 5.45
CA THR A 112 -16.52 -9.45 6.61
C THR A 112 -16.01 -8.06 6.93
N LEU A 113 -16.91 -7.12 7.23
CA LEU A 113 -16.57 -5.75 7.55
C LEU A 113 -15.71 -5.72 8.83
N LYS A 114 -14.54 -5.07 8.76
CA LYS A 114 -13.73 -4.76 9.94
C LYS A 114 -13.98 -3.36 10.47
N LYS A 115 -14.12 -2.38 9.57
CA LYS A 115 -14.29 -0.98 9.95
C LYS A 115 -14.89 -0.19 8.78
N ALA A 116 -15.92 0.60 9.08
CA ALA A 116 -16.34 1.71 8.23
C ALA A 116 -15.47 2.94 8.51
N LEU A 117 -14.94 3.57 7.48
CA LEU A 117 -14.28 4.86 7.57
C LEU A 117 -15.35 5.96 7.46
N PHE A 118 -15.14 7.07 8.16
CA PHE A 118 -16.01 8.25 8.07
C PHE A 118 -17.51 8.00 8.31
N ASN A 119 -17.86 6.97 9.11
CA ASN A 119 -19.24 6.52 9.33
C ASN A 119 -19.99 6.14 8.03
N ALA A 120 -19.28 5.66 7.01
CA ALA A 120 -19.89 5.17 5.79
C ALA A 120 -20.84 3.99 6.04
N GLU A 121 -21.95 3.95 5.31
CA GLU A 121 -22.87 2.82 5.31
C GLU A 121 -22.26 1.63 4.56
N CYS A 122 -21.75 0.67 5.33
CA CYS A 122 -21.08 -0.52 4.81
C CYS A 122 -21.93 -1.77 5.05
N LYS A 123 -22.01 -2.67 4.06
CA LYS A 123 -22.62 -3.99 4.25
C LYS A 123 -21.78 -4.79 5.27
N PRO A 124 -22.40 -5.58 6.17
CA PRO A 124 -21.65 -6.39 7.14
C PRO A 124 -20.79 -7.47 6.45
N THR A 125 -21.28 -7.99 5.33
CA THR A 125 -20.64 -9.04 4.53
C THR A 125 -20.73 -8.70 3.05
N ILE A 126 -19.67 -8.98 2.30
CA ILE A 126 -19.59 -8.81 0.84
C ILE A 126 -19.01 -10.06 0.18
N SER A 127 -19.29 -10.25 -1.10
CA SER A 127 -18.70 -11.32 -1.91
C SER A 127 -17.88 -10.75 -3.06
N ALA A 128 -16.72 -11.34 -3.31
CA ALA A 128 -15.86 -11.02 -4.44
C ALA A 128 -15.75 -12.24 -5.34
N SER A 129 -15.92 -12.04 -6.65
CA SER A 129 -15.70 -13.06 -7.67
C SER A 129 -14.51 -12.70 -8.56
N LYS A 130 -13.73 -13.70 -8.95
CA LYS A 130 -12.69 -13.58 -9.99
C LYS A 130 -12.69 -14.80 -10.90
N PRO A 131 -12.33 -14.64 -12.18
CA PRO A 131 -12.13 -15.79 -13.07
C PRO A 131 -11.05 -16.72 -12.51
N CYS A 132 -11.23 -18.01 -12.75
CA CYS A 132 -10.23 -19.01 -12.42
C CYS A 132 -9.07 -18.89 -13.42
N THR A 133 -7.87 -18.62 -12.92
CA THR A 133 -6.66 -18.65 -13.74
C THR A 133 -6.30 -20.11 -13.98
N GLY A 134 -6.71 -20.69 -15.11
CA GLY A 134 -6.28 -22.04 -15.46
C GLY A 134 -7.12 -22.89 -16.40
N GLU A 135 -8.30 -22.47 -16.90
CA GLU A 135 -9.05 -23.31 -17.83
C GLU A 135 -9.28 -22.57 -19.15
N THR A 136 -8.46 -22.96 -20.12
CA THR A 136 -8.66 -22.76 -21.55
C THR A 136 -10.13 -22.82 -21.92
N LYS A 137 -10.58 -21.86 -22.73
CA LYS A 137 -11.76 -22.02 -23.57
C LYS A 137 -11.61 -23.27 -24.43
N THR A 138 -12.13 -24.40 -23.98
CA THR A 138 -12.22 -25.59 -24.83
C THR A 138 -13.62 -25.66 -25.44
N LYS A 139 -13.69 -25.16 -26.69
CA LYS A 139 -14.47 -25.68 -27.82
C LYS A 139 -16.01 -25.57 -27.77
N SER A 140 -16.53 -24.53 -28.42
CA SER A 140 -17.84 -24.62 -29.10
C SER A 140 -17.76 -25.72 -30.16
N LYS A 141 -18.61 -26.75 -30.04
CA LYS A 141 -18.86 -27.73 -31.11
C LYS A 141 -20.18 -27.34 -31.76
N GLY A 142 -20.07 -26.75 -32.96
CA GLY A 142 -21.10 -26.75 -33.99
C GLY A 142 -20.60 -27.62 -35.13
#